data_AF-A0A2S2G7R6-F1
#
_entry.id   AF-A0A2S2G7R6-F1
#
_cell.length_a   1.000
_cell.length_b   1.000
_cell.length_c   1.000
_cell.angle_alpha   90.00
_cell.angle_beta   90.00
_cell.angle_gamma   90.00
#
_symmetry.space_group_name_H-M   'P 1'
#
loop_
_entity.id
_entity.type
_entity.pdbx_description
1 polymer ?
#
loop_
_entity_poly.entity_id
_entity_poly.type
_entity_poly.pdbx_seq_one_letter_code
_entity_poly.pdbx_strand_id
1 'polypeptide(L)'
;MAEELGRQGAPDRNKPVDTATRTVLPQRAAEAAALHRVARRRQRKETQRKERVDVRYSIDEKTAILTVARSLNIAAAHYVGAVVMAHIQGDLTLPGQRTQLDDYIDELAALRGEVAKIGHNINQIAKKLNSGGRPHPGDTALLDHAELVLSTAVTAVRHIAAATTQAAATKGPR
;
A
#
# COMPACT_ATOMS: atom_id res chain seq x y z
N MET A 1 -50.22 0.86 -43.20
CA MET A 1 -49.23 -0.03 -43.86
C MET A 1 -47.89 0.69 -43.74
N ALA A 2 -47.03 0.47 -42.72
CA ALA A 2 -46.25 -0.75 -42.40
C ALA A 2 -45.45 -1.20 -43.64
N GLU A 3 -44.11 -1.23 -43.68
CA GLU A 3 -43.12 -1.94 -42.85
C GLU A 3 -41.75 -1.19 -42.88
N GLU A 4 -40.99 -1.03 -41.79
CA GLU A 4 -40.11 -2.01 -41.08
C GLU A 4 -38.65 -1.94 -41.60
N LEU A 5 -37.78 -1.19 -40.91
CA LEU A 5 -36.77 -1.63 -39.92
C LEU A 5 -35.66 -2.53 -40.49
N GLY A 6 -34.41 -2.09 -40.31
CA GLY A 6 -33.25 -2.96 -40.52
C GLY A 6 -31.90 -2.25 -40.57
N ARG A 7 -31.51 -1.52 -39.50
CA ARG A 7 -30.07 -1.29 -39.24
C ARG A 7 -29.67 -2.11 -38.02
N GLN A 8 -28.88 -3.15 -38.29
CA GLN A 8 -28.33 -4.11 -37.33
C GLN A 8 -27.50 -3.40 -36.25
N GLY A 9 -27.74 -3.81 -35.01
CA GLY A 9 -27.13 -3.27 -33.81
C GLY A 9 -25.64 -3.57 -33.69
N ALA A 10 -24.91 -2.55 -33.23
CA ALA A 10 -23.58 -2.70 -32.65
C ALA A 10 -23.68 -3.45 -31.30
N PRO A 11 -22.64 -4.21 -30.91
CA PRO A 11 -22.73 -5.06 -29.72
C PRO A 11 -22.79 -4.22 -28.44
N ASP A 12 -23.77 -4.60 -27.64
CA ASP A 12 -24.05 -4.16 -26.30
C ASP A 12 -22.82 -4.33 -25.39
N ARG A 13 -22.31 -3.22 -24.86
CA ARG A 13 -21.31 -3.19 -23.78
C ARG A 13 -21.89 -2.58 -22.51
N ASN A 14 -23.18 -2.79 -22.25
CA ASN A 14 -23.70 -2.71 -20.89
C ASN A 14 -23.49 -4.05 -20.18
N LYS A 15 -22.26 -4.26 -19.69
CA LYS A 15 -22.10 -5.02 -18.44
C LYS A 15 -22.01 -4.00 -17.32
N PRO A 16 -22.96 -3.96 -16.36
CA PRO A 16 -22.71 -3.24 -15.13
C PRO A 16 -21.48 -3.89 -14.50
N VAL A 17 -20.38 -3.13 -14.43
CA VAL A 17 -19.31 -3.43 -13.49
C VAL A 17 -19.98 -3.35 -12.14
N ASP A 18 -20.00 -4.47 -11.42
CA ASP A 18 -20.34 -4.53 -10.00
C ASP A 18 -19.55 -3.41 -9.30
N THR A 19 -20.19 -2.26 -9.11
CA THR A 19 -19.83 -1.30 -8.08
C THR A 19 -20.19 -2.01 -6.79
N ALA A 20 -19.32 -2.97 -6.41
CA ALA A 20 -19.24 -3.52 -5.09
C ALA A 20 -19.35 -2.31 -4.16
N THR A 21 -20.49 -2.25 -3.49
CA THR A 21 -20.84 -1.28 -2.46
C THR A 21 -19.56 -1.00 -1.70
N ARG A 22 -18.94 0.16 -1.97
CA ARG A 22 -17.79 0.61 -1.20
C ARG A 22 -18.39 1.01 0.13
N THR A 23 -18.66 0.01 0.95
CA THR A 23 -19.08 0.12 2.33
C THR A 23 -18.10 1.09 2.93
N VAL A 24 -18.55 2.32 3.17
CA VAL A 24 -17.78 3.30 3.92
C VAL A 24 -17.62 2.65 5.28
N LEU A 25 -16.47 2.00 5.48
CA LEU A 25 -16.17 1.35 6.74
C LEU A 25 -16.39 2.42 7.82
N PRO A 26 -17.11 2.10 8.91
CA PRO A 26 -17.35 3.05 9.97
C PRO A 26 -15.99 3.54 10.47
N GLN A 27 -15.75 4.84 10.30
CA GLN A 27 -14.51 5.48 10.71
C GLN A 27 -14.29 5.18 12.20
N ARG A 28 -13.10 4.65 12.55
CA ARG A 28 -12.82 4.26 13.93
C ARG A 28 -12.92 5.51 14.80
N ALA A 29 -13.53 5.42 15.99
CA ALA A 29 -13.76 6.60 16.84
C ALA A 29 -12.49 7.45 17.09
N ALA A 30 -11.31 6.80 17.12
CA ALA A 30 -10.02 7.47 17.21
C ALA A 30 -9.69 8.36 16.00
N GLU A 31 -10.01 7.91 14.78
CA GLU A 31 -9.80 8.65 13.53
C GLU A 31 -10.79 9.82 13.42
N ALA A 32 -12.06 9.60 13.81
CA ALA A 32 -13.06 10.67 13.88
C ALA A 32 -12.62 11.76 14.88
N ALA A 33 -12.10 11.36 16.05
CA ALA A 33 -11.53 12.28 17.02
C ALA A 33 -10.28 13.01 16.49
N ALA A 34 -9.41 12.33 15.73
CA ALA A 34 -8.26 12.96 15.08
C ALA A 34 -8.69 14.02 14.05
N LEU A 35 -9.68 13.70 13.21
CA LEU A 35 -10.27 14.68 12.29
C LEU A 35 -10.88 15.87 13.02
N HIS A 36 -11.62 15.64 14.11
CA HIS A 36 -12.15 16.72 14.93
C HIS A 36 -11.06 17.61 15.53
N ARG A 37 -9.96 17.01 16.01
CA ARG A 37 -8.80 17.76 16.50
C ARG A 37 -8.17 18.58 15.39
N VAL A 38 -7.89 17.99 14.23
CA VAL A 38 -7.26 18.69 13.10
C VAL A 38 -8.17 19.80 12.55
N ALA A 39 -9.47 19.54 12.44
CA ALA A 39 -10.43 20.54 12.01
C ALA A 39 -10.48 21.75 12.97
N ARG A 40 -10.52 21.52 14.28
CA ARG A 40 -10.58 22.63 15.26
C ARG A 40 -9.23 23.27 15.57
N ARG A 41 -8.10 22.56 15.40
CA ARG A 41 -6.75 23.02 15.78
C ARG A 41 -5.95 23.63 14.64
N ARG A 42 -6.54 23.98 13.50
CA ARG A 42 -5.83 24.78 12.49
C ARG A 42 -5.44 26.11 13.13
N GLN A 43 -4.14 26.29 13.41
CA GLN A 43 -3.63 27.53 14.01
C GLN A 43 -4.09 28.72 13.17
N ARG A 44 -4.71 29.68 13.86
CA ARG A 44 -5.13 30.95 13.27
C ARG A 44 -3.88 31.64 12.73
N LYS A 45 -3.83 31.86 11.42
CA LYS A 45 -2.86 32.79 10.83
C LYS A 45 -3.46 34.19 10.89
N GLU A 46 -2.62 35.19 11.17
CA GLU A 46 -3.03 36.59 11.15
C GLU A 46 -3.42 37.04 9.73
N THR A 47 -2.84 36.40 8.71
CA THR A 47 -3.15 36.66 7.30
C THR A 47 -4.04 35.57 6.70
N GLN A 48 -4.94 36.00 5.81
CA GLN A 48 -5.80 35.10 5.04
C GLN A 48 -4.94 34.21 4.12
N ARG A 49 -5.25 32.90 4.10
CA ARG A 49 -4.62 31.95 3.16
C ARG A 49 -5.15 32.21 1.75
N LYS A 50 -4.25 32.50 0.81
CA LYS A 50 -4.59 32.82 -0.59
C LYS A 50 -4.50 31.61 -1.52
N GLU A 51 -3.68 30.62 -1.19
CA GLU A 51 -3.51 29.40 -2.00
C GLU A 51 -4.77 28.53 -1.99
N ARG A 52 -5.21 28.13 -3.18
CA ARG A 52 -6.43 27.35 -3.41
C ARG A 52 -6.11 26.09 -4.22
N VAL A 53 -6.75 24.99 -3.86
CA VAL A 53 -6.72 23.72 -4.60
C VAL A 53 -8.14 23.40 -5.05
N ASP A 54 -8.34 23.21 -6.34
CA ASP A 54 -9.64 22.90 -6.94
C ASP A 54 -9.79 21.41 -7.24
N VAL A 55 -10.93 20.84 -6.88
CA VAL A 55 -11.29 19.43 -7.14
C VAL A 55 -12.73 19.36 -7.62
N ARG A 56 -13.00 18.49 -8.60
CA ARG A 56 -14.36 18.20 -9.10
C ARG A 56 -14.83 16.86 -8.54
N TYR A 57 -16.07 16.82 -8.09
CA TYR A 57 -16.71 15.64 -7.55
C TYR A 57 -17.94 15.27 -8.36
N SER A 58 -18.24 13.98 -8.46
CA SER A 58 -19.56 13.51 -8.87
C SER A 58 -20.63 13.90 -7.85
N ILE A 59 -21.90 13.74 -8.23
CA ILE A 59 -23.03 14.02 -7.34
C ILE A 59 -22.99 13.12 -6.09
N ASP A 60 -22.69 11.84 -6.29
CA ASP A 60 -22.62 10.85 -5.21
C ASP A 60 -21.46 11.14 -4.25
N GLU A 61 -20.29 11.48 -4.80
CA GLU A 61 -19.11 11.88 -4.02
C GLU A 61 -19.39 13.12 -3.17
N LYS A 62 -20.01 14.16 -3.76
CA LYS A 62 -20.38 15.37 -3.03
C LYS A 62 -21.37 15.06 -1.90
N THR A 63 -22.34 14.19 -2.16
CA THR A 63 -23.37 13.80 -1.17
C THR A 63 -22.76 13.03 -0.01
N ALA A 64 -21.83 12.12 -0.28
CA ALA A 64 -21.08 11.40 0.74
C ALA A 64 -20.26 12.37 1.61
N ILE A 65 -19.50 13.28 0.98
CA ILE A 65 -18.70 14.30 1.68
C ILE A 65 -19.58 15.16 2.61
N LEU A 66 -20.72 15.64 2.10
CA LEU A 66 -21.65 16.47 2.88
C LEU A 66 -22.25 15.70 4.07
N THR A 67 -22.52 14.41 3.89
CA THR A 67 -23.08 13.57 4.96
C THR A 67 -22.09 13.39 6.10
N VAL A 68 -20.83 13.07 5.79
CA VAL A 68 -19.79 12.93 6.82
C VAL A 68 -19.50 14.28 7.48
N ALA A 69 -19.34 15.35 6.70
CA ALA A 69 -19.07 16.69 7.26
C ALA A 69 -20.18 17.15 8.22
N ARG A 70 -21.45 16.87 7.90
CA ARG A 70 -22.59 17.13 8.79
C ARG A 70 -22.52 16.32 10.08
N SER A 71 -22.19 15.03 10.01
CA SER A 71 -22.02 14.20 11.21
C SER A 71 -20.94 14.74 12.16
N LEU A 72 -19.94 15.42 11.60
CA LEU A 72 -18.84 16.03 12.34
C LEU A 72 -19.09 17.50 12.70
N ASN A 73 -20.25 18.07 12.37
CA ASN A 73 -20.60 19.49 12.57
C ASN A 73 -19.55 20.47 12.00
N ILE A 74 -19.01 20.18 10.82
CA ILE A 74 -18.06 21.05 10.12
C ILE A 74 -18.47 21.26 8.66
N ALA A 75 -17.97 22.33 8.04
CA ALA A 75 -18.21 22.56 6.61
C ALA A 75 -17.51 21.49 5.75
N ALA A 76 -18.11 21.11 4.61
CA ALA A 76 -17.55 20.11 3.70
C ALA A 76 -16.12 20.44 3.22
N ALA A 77 -15.87 21.70 2.84
CA ALA A 77 -14.52 22.14 2.47
C ALA A 77 -13.52 22.00 3.63
N HIS A 78 -13.99 22.23 4.86
CA HIS A 78 -13.19 22.04 6.06
C HIS A 78 -12.89 20.56 6.29
N TYR A 79 -13.89 19.69 6.14
CA TYR A 79 -13.71 18.24 6.25
C TYR A 79 -12.66 17.73 5.25
N VAL A 80 -12.79 18.05 3.96
CA VAL A 80 -11.81 17.66 2.93
C VAL A 80 -10.41 18.13 3.31
N GLY A 81 -10.27 19.40 3.69
CA GLY A 81 -8.98 19.93 4.13
C GLY A 81 -8.45 19.25 5.39
N ALA A 82 -9.31 18.90 6.36
CA ALA A 82 -8.91 18.26 7.61
C ALA A 82 -8.41 16.83 7.36
N VAL A 83 -9.09 16.07 6.51
CA VAL A 83 -8.67 14.72 6.08
C VAL A 83 -7.29 14.78 5.42
N VAL A 84 -7.08 15.68 4.47
CA VAL A 84 -5.79 15.83 3.76
C VAL A 84 -4.68 16.26 4.73
N MET A 85 -4.93 17.23 5.61
CA MET A 85 -3.90 17.66 6.57
C MET A 85 -3.59 16.61 7.61
N ALA A 86 -4.60 15.89 8.13
CA ALA A 86 -4.39 14.76 9.02
C ALA A 86 -3.55 13.67 8.36
N HIS A 87 -3.78 13.42 7.06
CA HIS A 87 -2.97 12.51 6.29
C HIS A 87 -1.51 12.97 6.17
N ILE A 88 -1.27 14.22 5.77
CA ILE A 88 0.08 14.81 5.64
C ILE A 88 0.82 14.80 7.00
N GLN A 89 0.10 14.95 8.10
CA GLN A 89 0.65 14.98 9.45
C GLN A 89 0.85 13.58 10.07
N GLY A 90 0.44 12.51 9.37
CA GLY A 90 0.53 11.13 9.87
C GLY A 90 -0.57 10.72 10.84
N ASP A 91 -1.57 11.57 11.07
CA ASP A 91 -2.70 11.35 11.97
C ASP A 91 -3.83 10.51 11.34
N LEU A 92 -3.81 10.31 10.01
CA LEU A 92 -4.79 9.52 9.27
C LEU A 92 -4.12 8.69 8.16
N THR A 93 -4.33 7.38 8.19
CA THR A 93 -3.90 6.46 7.13
C THR A 93 -5.00 6.38 6.06
N LEU A 94 -4.63 6.60 4.80
CA LEU A 94 -5.57 6.45 3.69
C LEU A 94 -5.58 4.97 3.23
N PRO A 95 -6.76 4.34 3.04
CA PRO A 95 -6.82 2.99 2.47
C PRO A 95 -6.23 2.98 1.06
N GLY A 96 -5.32 2.04 0.79
CA GLY A 96 -4.60 1.95 -0.49
C GLY A 96 -3.25 2.66 -0.52
N GLN A 97 -2.80 3.25 0.60
CA GLN A 97 -1.37 3.54 0.75
C GLN A 97 -0.60 2.27 1.06
N ARG A 98 0.57 2.13 0.42
CA ARG A 98 1.58 1.14 0.78
C ARG A 98 1.79 1.22 2.29
N THR A 99 1.53 0.13 2.96
CA THR A 99 1.82 -0.03 4.37
C THR A 99 3.31 -0.30 4.53
N GLN A 100 3.87 -0.03 5.72
CA GLN A 100 5.22 -0.50 6.04
C GLN A 100 5.38 -2.01 5.81
N LEU A 101 4.29 -2.78 5.94
CA LEU A 101 4.28 -4.20 5.63
C LEU A 101 4.48 -4.48 4.14
N ASP A 102 3.88 -3.68 3.26
CA ASP A 102 4.08 -3.81 1.81
C ASP A 102 5.51 -3.47 1.39
N ASP A 103 6.10 -2.44 2.01
CA ASP A 103 7.51 -2.09 1.80
C ASP A 103 8.44 -3.24 2.26
N TYR A 104 8.17 -3.85 3.41
CA TYR A 104 8.92 -5.03 3.87
C TYR A 104 8.73 -6.26 2.96
N ILE A 105 7.55 -6.45 2.38
CA ILE A 105 7.30 -7.52 1.41
C ILE A 105 8.15 -7.29 0.15
N ASP A 106 8.23 -6.05 -0.33
CA ASP A 106 9.05 -5.70 -1.50
C ASP A 106 10.55 -5.85 -1.21
N GLU A 107 11.02 -5.46 -0.02
CA GLU A 107 12.42 -5.68 0.41
C GLU A 107 12.76 -7.18 0.48
N LEU A 108 11.86 -8.01 1.01
CA LEU A 108 12.02 -9.47 1.01
C LEU A 108 12.01 -10.06 -0.41
N ALA A 109 11.18 -9.53 -1.30
CA ALA A 109 11.13 -9.95 -2.70
C ALA A 109 12.43 -9.58 -3.44
N ALA A 110 12.99 -8.39 -3.19
CA ALA A 110 14.28 -7.96 -3.72
C ALA A 110 15.42 -8.85 -3.19
N LEU A 111 15.45 -9.13 -1.89
CA LEU A 111 16.43 -10.05 -1.27
C LEU A 111 16.36 -11.45 -1.89
N ARG A 112 15.15 -11.97 -2.16
CA ARG A 112 14.96 -13.26 -2.85
C ARG A 112 15.61 -13.26 -4.24
N GLY A 113 15.53 -12.13 -4.95
CA GLY A 113 16.18 -11.96 -6.25
C GLY A 113 17.71 -12.07 -6.17
N GLU A 114 18.32 -11.42 -5.18
CA GLU A 114 19.78 -11.51 -4.96
C GLU A 114 20.22 -12.92 -4.55
N VAL A 115 19.45 -13.59 -3.69
CA VAL A 115 19.71 -15.00 -3.32
C VAL A 115 19.64 -15.92 -4.54
N ALA A 116 18.69 -15.70 -5.45
CA ALA A 116 18.60 -16.48 -6.68
C ALA A 116 19.83 -16.30 -7.57
N LYS A 117 20.40 -15.09 -7.65
CA LYS A 117 21.66 -14.83 -8.39
C LYS A 117 22.85 -15.56 -7.76
N ILE A 118 22.94 -15.56 -6.43
CA ILE A 118 23.97 -16.33 -5.71
C ILE A 118 23.83 -17.82 -6.03
N GLY A 119 22.62 -18.38 -5.95
CA GLY A 119 22.35 -19.77 -6.30
C GLY A 119 22.71 -20.11 -7.74
N HIS A 120 22.48 -19.18 -8.68
CA HIS A 120 22.89 -19.34 -10.08
C HIS A 120 24.41 -19.47 -10.21
N ASN A 121 25.18 -18.62 -9.54
CA ASN A 121 26.65 -18.67 -9.56
C ASN A 121 27.19 -19.97 -8.96
N ILE A 122 26.63 -20.41 -7.82
CA ILE A 122 26.98 -21.69 -7.20
C ILE A 122 26.71 -22.85 -8.16
N ASN A 123 25.56 -22.85 -8.83
CA ASN A 123 25.22 -23.88 -9.80
C ASN A 123 26.17 -23.89 -11.01
N GLN A 124 26.67 -22.73 -11.46
CA GLN A 124 27.69 -22.66 -12.52
C GLN A 124 29.03 -23.28 -12.08
N ILE A 125 29.49 -22.97 -10.85
CA ILE A 125 30.72 -23.54 -10.29
C ILE A 125 30.59 -25.06 -10.15
N ALA A 126 29.46 -25.53 -9.61
CA ALA A 126 29.16 -26.96 -9.47
C ALA A 126 29.16 -27.68 -10.83
N LYS A 127 28.52 -27.09 -11.85
CA LYS A 127 28.52 -27.66 -13.21
C LYS A 127 29.93 -27.78 -13.79
N LYS A 128 30.77 -26.76 -13.59
CA LYS A 128 32.17 -26.73 -14.07
C LYS A 128 33.04 -27.78 -13.37
N LEU A 129 32.86 -27.96 -12.06
CA LEU A 129 33.50 -29.02 -11.28
C LEU A 129 33.07 -30.41 -11.76
N ASN A 130 31.75 -30.62 -11.91
CA ASN A 130 31.19 -31.90 -12.34
C ASN A 130 31.61 -32.29 -13.75
N SER A 131 31.93 -31.33 -14.62
CA SER A 131 32.49 -31.58 -15.96
C SER A 131 34.00 -31.83 -15.97
N GLY A 132 34.65 -31.97 -14.80
CA GLY A 132 36.11 -32.15 -14.69
C GLY A 132 36.92 -30.88 -14.98
N GLY A 133 36.25 -29.72 -15.08
CA GLY A 133 36.90 -28.43 -15.30
C GLY A 133 37.49 -27.88 -14.01
N ARG A 134 38.53 -27.03 -14.13
CA ARG A 134 39.10 -26.32 -12.99
C ARG A 134 38.32 -25.02 -12.72
N PRO A 135 37.74 -24.82 -11.53
CA PRO A 135 37.14 -23.55 -11.13
C PRO A 135 38.11 -22.38 -11.25
N HIS A 136 37.58 -21.16 -11.37
CA HIS A 136 38.41 -19.97 -11.26
C HIS A 136 39.00 -19.87 -9.84
N PRO A 137 40.20 -19.31 -9.66
CA PRO A 137 40.83 -19.18 -8.34
C PRO A 137 40.00 -18.39 -7.32
N GLY A 138 39.10 -17.50 -7.77
CA GLY A 138 38.19 -16.75 -6.91
C GLY A 138 36.91 -17.48 -6.51
N ASP A 139 36.63 -18.66 -7.09
CA ASP A 139 35.37 -19.38 -6.87
C ASP A 139 35.25 -19.87 -5.42
N THR A 140 36.36 -20.23 -4.77
CA THR A 140 36.37 -20.63 -3.35
C THR A 140 36.05 -19.46 -2.42
N ALA A 141 36.68 -18.31 -2.62
CA ALA A 141 36.38 -17.11 -1.84
C ALA A 141 34.94 -16.62 -2.06
N LEU A 142 34.41 -16.76 -3.28
CA LEU A 142 33.02 -16.47 -3.58
C LEU A 142 32.05 -17.42 -2.85
N LEU A 143 32.39 -18.71 -2.77
CA LEU A 143 31.59 -19.70 -2.03
C LEU A 143 31.57 -19.41 -0.52
N ASP A 144 32.74 -19.13 0.08
CA ASP A 144 32.84 -18.79 1.50
C ASP A 144 32.02 -17.53 1.83
N HIS A 145 32.10 -16.51 0.96
CA HIS A 145 31.31 -15.28 1.13
C HIS A 145 29.81 -15.53 0.92
N ALA A 146 29.43 -16.36 -0.05
CA ALA A 146 28.04 -16.73 -0.29
C ALA A 146 27.44 -17.49 0.90
N GLU A 147 28.18 -18.42 1.51
CA GLU A 147 27.75 -19.15 2.70
C GLU A 147 27.51 -18.20 3.87
N LEU A 148 28.44 -17.28 4.13
CA LEU A 148 28.31 -16.28 5.21
C LEU A 148 27.10 -15.36 5.00
N VAL A 149 26.92 -14.83 3.79
CA VAL A 149 25.81 -13.93 3.46
C VAL A 149 24.47 -14.66 3.57
N LEU A 150 24.39 -15.89 3.05
CA LEU A 150 23.16 -16.68 3.09
C LEU A 150 22.80 -17.08 4.53
N SER A 151 23.78 -17.47 5.35
CA SER A 151 23.58 -17.78 6.78
C SER A 151 23.07 -16.57 7.56
N THR A 152 23.65 -15.39 7.29
CA THR A 152 23.23 -14.12 7.90
C THR A 152 21.81 -13.77 7.48
N ALA A 153 21.47 -13.89 6.19
CA ALA A 153 20.13 -13.63 5.68
C ALA A 153 19.08 -14.57 6.30
N VAL A 154 19.37 -15.88 6.39
CA VAL A 154 18.49 -16.86 7.05
C VAL A 154 18.26 -16.50 8.52
N THR A 155 19.32 -16.10 9.22
CA THR A 155 19.24 -15.70 10.64
C THR A 155 18.37 -14.45 10.80
N ALA A 156 18.58 -13.43 9.97
CA ALA A 156 17.78 -12.21 9.97
C ALA A 156 16.29 -12.50 9.70
N VAL A 157 15.97 -13.31 8.69
CA VAL A 157 14.60 -13.73 8.37
C VAL A 157 13.95 -14.47 9.55
N ARG A 158 14.69 -15.35 10.22
CA ARG A 158 14.21 -16.04 11.43
C ARG A 158 13.92 -15.08 12.57
N HIS A 159 14.77 -14.07 12.80
CA HIS A 159 14.53 -13.04 13.80
C HIS A 159 13.29 -12.20 13.49
N ILE A 160 13.09 -11.82 12.22
CA ILE A 160 11.89 -11.08 11.78
C ILE A 160 10.63 -11.93 12.01
N ALA A 161 10.66 -13.21 11.64
CA ALA A 161 9.53 -14.11 11.84
C ALA A 161 9.19 -14.30 13.33
N ALA A 162 10.21 -14.46 14.18
CA ALA A 162 10.03 -14.58 15.63
C ALA A 162 9.45 -13.28 16.24
N ALA A 163 10.00 -12.12 15.88
CA ALA A 163 9.51 -10.82 16.34
C ALA A 163 8.06 -10.57 15.91
N THR A 164 7.71 -10.94 14.67
CA THR A 164 6.33 -10.80 14.14
C THR A 164 5.36 -11.71 14.89
N THR A 165 5.75 -12.96 15.13
CA THR A 165 4.93 -13.92 15.88
C THR A 165 4.71 -13.46 17.34
N GLN A 166 5.76 -12.93 17.98
CA GLN A 166 5.68 -12.39 19.34
C GLN A 166 4.82 -11.11 19.40
N ALA A 167 4.91 -10.24 18.40
CA ALA A 167 4.07 -9.05 18.28
C ALA A 167 2.60 -9.39 18.04
N ALA A 168 2.30 -10.47 17.31
CA ALA A 168 0.94 -10.97 17.13
C ALA A 168 0.39 -11.60 18.43
N ALA A 169 1.22 -12.38 19.15
CA ALA A 169 0.84 -13.02 20.40
C ALA A 169 0.54 -12.04 21.54
N THR A 170 1.28 -10.93 21.62
CA THR A 170 1.05 -9.87 22.62
C THR A 170 -0.18 -9.00 22.34
N LYS A 171 -0.79 -9.13 21.15
CA LYS A 171 -1.91 -8.30 20.69
C LYS A 171 -3.30 -8.93 20.80
N GLY A 172 -3.45 -10.15 21.33
CA GLY A 172 -4.75 -10.83 21.45
C GLY A 172 -5.22 -11.10 22.90
N PRO A 173 -6.52 -11.34 23.14
CA PRO A 173 -7.70 -10.56 22.73
C PRO A 173 -8.05 -9.49 23.79
N ARG A 174 -8.44 -8.30 23.36
CA ARG A 174 -9.13 -7.29 24.20
C ARG A 174 -10.47 -6.97 23.56
#